data_AF-A0A842WVB0-F1
#
_entry.id   AF-A0A842WVB0-F1
#
_cell.length_a   1.000
_cell.length_b   1.000
_cell.length_c   1.000
_cell.angle_alpha   90.00
_cell.angle_beta   90.00
_cell.angle_gamma   90.00
#
_symmetry.space_group_name_H-M   'P 1'
#
loop_
_entity.id
_entity.type
_entity.pdbx_description
1 polymer ?
#
loop_
_entity_poly.entity_id
_entity_poly.type
_entity_poly.pdbx_seq_one_letter_code
_entity_poly.pdbx_strand_id
1 'polypeptide(L)'
;MQLEWLIAALGVIGTIAIIGFVVAFLIYGFCLGLALGPVHGRNRDLGSTFVTAFIIALTYLILLLPGGIFIFCLAIILQWYVIKSRHDVGWGGAIVAWIITIIIVIVVVILLALLLGLAIFSALPLIPGP
;
A
#
# COMPACT_ATOMS: atom_id res chain seq x y z
N MET A 1 8.36 35.91 4.20
CA MET A 1 9.30 35.19 3.30
C MET A 1 9.74 33.83 3.83
N GLN A 2 10.65 33.68 4.81
CA GLN A 2 11.15 32.34 5.22
C GLN A 2 10.06 31.37 5.73
N LEU A 3 9.08 31.86 6.50
CA LEU A 3 7.96 31.05 7.01
C LEU A 3 6.94 30.65 5.92
N GLU A 4 6.74 31.49 4.90
CA GLU A 4 5.80 31.25 3.80
C GLU A 4 6.30 30.11 2.89
N TRP A 5 7.61 30.08 2.62
CA TRP A 5 8.25 28.98 1.90
C TRP A 5 8.14 27.65 2.66
N LEU A 6 8.26 27.68 3.99
CA LEU A 6 8.11 26.48 4.83
C LEU A 6 6.67 25.94 4.76
N ILE A 7 5.67 26.82 4.90
CA ILE A 7 4.25 26.42 4.82
C ILE A 7 3.92 25.87 3.43
N ALA A 8 4.40 26.52 2.37
CA ALA A 8 4.23 26.03 1.00
C ALA A 8 4.88 24.66 0.78
N ALA A 9 6.11 24.46 1.26
CA ALA A 9 6.82 23.19 1.15
C ALA A 9 6.10 22.07 1.93
N LEU A 10 5.64 22.34 3.15
CA LEU A 10 4.84 21.38 3.93
C LEU A 10 3.51 21.04 3.25
N GLY A 11 2.86 22.03 2.62
CA GLY A 11 1.64 21.82 1.85
C GLY A 11 1.84 20.90 0.65
N VAL A 12 2.92 21.09 -0.11
CA VAL A 12 3.27 20.24 -1.27
C VAL A 12 3.62 18.81 -0.81
N ILE A 13 4.47 18.66 0.21
CA ILE A 13 4.86 17.36 0.76
C ILE A 13 3.63 16.62 1.30
N GLY A 14 2.78 17.30 2.07
CA GLY A 14 1.54 16.74 2.59
C GLY A 14 0.61 16.26 1.49
N THR A 15 0.46 17.05 0.41
CA THR A 15 -0.37 16.68 -0.74
C THR A 15 0.16 15.43 -1.43
N ILE A 16 1.47 15.37 -1.71
CA ILE A 16 2.11 14.20 -2.33
C ILE A 16 1.94 12.96 -1.45
N ALA A 17 2.12 13.10 -0.14
CA ALA A 17 1.96 12.01 0.82
C ALA A 17 0.52 11.46 0.85
N ILE A 18 -0.49 12.34 0.83
CA ILE A 18 -1.90 11.93 0.80
C ILE A 18 -2.22 11.20 -0.50
N ILE A 19 -1.79 11.74 -1.65
CA ILE A 19 -2.01 11.09 -2.95
C ILE A 19 -1.32 9.71 -2.97
N GLY A 20 -0.06 9.64 -2.55
CA GLY A 20 0.69 8.39 -2.47
C GLY A 20 0.01 7.37 -1.56
N PHE A 21 -0.50 7.80 -0.41
CA PHE A 21 -1.26 6.95 0.51
C PHE A 21 -2.54 6.41 -0.14
N VAL A 22 -3.35 7.27 -0.77
CA VAL A 22 -4.59 6.83 -1.43
C VAL A 22 -4.30 5.84 -2.55
N VAL A 23 -3.28 6.11 -3.39
CA VAL A 23 -2.89 5.21 -4.48
C VAL A 23 -2.40 3.86 -3.94
N ALA A 24 -1.52 3.87 -2.94
CA ALA A 24 -1.02 2.64 -2.31
C ALA A 24 -2.15 1.85 -1.66
N PHE A 25 -3.07 2.52 -0.99
CA PHE A 25 -4.27 1.92 -0.38
C PHE A 25 -5.17 1.25 -1.45
N LEU A 26 -5.41 1.94 -2.57
CA LEU A 26 -6.16 1.41 -3.69
C LEU A 26 -5.52 0.16 -4.27
N ILE A 27 -4.23 0.24 -4.62
CA ILE A 27 -3.49 -0.89 -5.18
C ILE A 27 -3.51 -2.08 -4.21
N TYR A 28 -3.21 -1.84 -2.93
CA TYR A 28 -3.15 -2.90 -1.94
C TYR A 28 -4.51 -3.59 -1.75
N GLY A 29 -5.61 -2.84 -1.65
CA GLY A 29 -6.96 -3.39 -1.51
C GLY A 29 -7.32 -4.33 -2.67
N PHE A 30 -7.06 -3.90 -3.91
CA PHE A 30 -7.27 -4.74 -5.09
C PHE A 30 -6.36 -5.97 -5.11
N CYS A 31 -5.07 -5.80 -4.83
CA CYS A 31 -4.09 -6.89 -4.85
C CYS A 31 -4.39 -7.95 -3.79
N LEU A 32 -4.84 -7.53 -2.59
CA LEU A 32 -5.24 -8.44 -1.52
C LEU A 32 -6.42 -9.31 -1.94
N GLY A 33 -7.42 -8.74 -2.63
CA GLY A 33 -8.54 -9.51 -3.17
C GLY A 33 -8.11 -10.61 -4.15
N LEU A 34 -7.14 -10.31 -5.01
CA LEU A 34 -6.55 -11.30 -5.92
C LEU A 34 -5.74 -12.36 -5.15
N ALA A 35 -4.95 -11.94 -4.16
CA ALA A 35 -4.10 -12.82 -3.37
C ALA A 35 -4.86 -13.79 -2.46
N LEU A 36 -6.11 -13.48 -2.11
CA LEU A 36 -6.98 -14.37 -1.33
C LEU A 36 -7.53 -15.55 -2.14
N GLY A 37 -7.51 -15.47 -3.48
CA GLY A 37 -8.00 -16.55 -4.35
C GLY A 37 -7.28 -17.89 -4.14
N PRO A 38 -5.93 -17.93 -4.24
CA PRO A 38 -5.15 -19.16 -4.05
C PRO A 38 -5.29 -19.82 -2.68
N VAL A 39 -5.65 -19.06 -1.64
CA VAL A 39 -5.81 -19.57 -0.27
C VAL A 39 -7.26 -19.86 0.11
N HIS A 40 -8.17 -19.82 -0.87
CA HIS A 40 -9.61 -20.05 -0.67
C HIS A 40 -10.23 -19.13 0.40
N GLY A 41 -9.78 -17.87 0.46
CA GLY A 41 -10.28 -16.91 1.43
C GLY A 41 -11.77 -16.60 1.25
N ARG A 42 -12.51 -16.60 2.36
CA ARG A 42 -13.90 -16.18 2.43
C ARG A 42 -13.98 -14.65 2.45
N ASN A 43 -15.16 -14.08 2.15
CA ASN A 43 -15.40 -12.63 2.14
C ASN A 43 -14.37 -11.85 1.30
N ARG A 44 -14.14 -12.32 0.07
CA ARG A 44 -13.16 -11.75 -0.88
C ARG A 44 -13.73 -10.61 -1.74
N ASP A 45 -14.90 -10.09 -1.37
CA ASP A 45 -15.52 -8.96 -2.04
C ASP A 45 -14.64 -7.71 -1.90
N LEU A 46 -14.63 -6.85 -2.92
CA LEU A 46 -13.78 -5.66 -2.94
C LEU A 46 -13.94 -4.83 -1.65
N GLY A 47 -15.17 -4.55 -1.22
CA GLY A 47 -15.42 -3.80 0.01
C GLY A 47 -14.78 -4.44 1.26
N SER A 48 -14.83 -5.77 1.38
CA SER A 48 -14.20 -6.50 2.48
C SER A 48 -12.67 -6.37 2.43
N THR A 49 -12.08 -6.54 1.25
CA THR A 49 -10.62 -6.44 1.05
C THR A 49 -10.09 -5.02 1.29
N PHE A 50 -10.88 -4.00 0.94
CA PHE A 50 -10.57 -2.60 1.23
C PHE A 50 -10.61 -2.27 2.72
N VAL A 51 -11.61 -2.78 3.44
CA VAL A 51 -11.64 -2.66 4.91
C VAL A 51 -10.44 -3.37 5.53
N THR A 52 -10.09 -4.55 5.04
CA THR A 52 -8.89 -5.28 5.51
C THR A 52 -7.61 -4.49 5.22
N ALA A 53 -7.47 -3.91 4.02
CA ALA A 53 -6.35 -3.04 3.67
C ALA A 53 -6.27 -1.79 4.57
N PHE A 54 -7.42 -1.23 4.96
CA PHE A 54 -7.48 -0.06 5.84
C PHE A 54 -7.03 -0.41 7.25
N ILE A 55 -7.50 -1.54 7.79
CA ILE A 55 -7.08 -2.03 9.09
C ILE A 55 -5.58 -2.36 9.07
N ILE A 56 -5.07 -2.99 8.01
CA ILE A 56 -3.64 -3.22 7.80
C ILE A 56 -2.86 -1.90 7.79
N ALA A 57 -3.34 -0.87 7.10
CA ALA A 57 -2.72 0.45 7.11
C ALA A 57 -2.63 1.02 8.55
N LEU A 58 -3.68 0.85 9.35
CA LEU A 58 -3.66 1.25 10.76
C LEU A 58 -2.67 0.43 11.60
N THR A 59 -2.43 -0.85 11.29
CA THR A 59 -1.42 -1.65 12.01
C THR A 59 -0.01 -1.06 11.88
N TYR A 60 0.30 -0.35 10.78
CA TYR A 60 1.60 0.28 10.61
C TYR A 60 1.83 1.47 11.56
N LEU A 61 0.78 2.06 12.15
CA LEU A 61 0.94 3.11 13.16
C LEU A 61 1.70 2.61 14.39
N ILE A 62 1.71 1.30 14.65
CA ILE A 62 2.49 0.71 15.73
C ILE A 62 4.00 0.96 15.56
N LEU A 63 4.47 1.14 14.32
CA LEU A 63 5.88 1.44 14.02
C LEU A 63 6.34 2.82 14.50
N LEU A 64 5.40 3.68 14.94
CA LEU A 64 5.73 4.96 15.58
C LEU A 64 6.27 4.76 17.01
N LEU A 65 6.07 3.57 17.60
CA LEU A 65 6.57 3.26 18.93
C LEU A 65 8.06 2.90 18.90
N PRO A 66 8.84 3.32 19.93
CA PRO A 66 10.22 2.87 20.08
C PRO A 66 10.25 1.37 20.39
N GLY A 67 11.06 0.61 19.65
CA GLY A 67 11.19 -0.84 19.86
C GLY A 67 11.82 -1.63 18.71
N GLY A 68 12.20 -0.96 17.62
CA GLY A 68 13.01 -1.55 16.54
C GLY A 68 12.39 -2.80 15.93
N ILE A 69 13.20 -3.87 15.82
CA ILE A 69 12.81 -5.13 15.17
C ILE A 69 11.60 -5.79 15.84
N PHE A 70 11.45 -5.67 17.17
CA PHE A 70 10.34 -6.30 17.89
C PHE A 70 8.98 -5.73 17.45
N ILE A 71 8.87 -4.40 17.38
CA ILE A 71 7.65 -3.71 16.96
C ILE A 71 7.38 -3.96 15.46
N PHE A 72 8.43 -4.08 14.66
CA PHE A 72 8.30 -4.45 13.24
C PHE A 72 7.70 -5.84 13.06
N CYS A 73 8.22 -6.86 13.77
CA CYS A 73 7.66 -8.21 13.73
C CYS A 73 6.22 -8.24 14.24
N LEU A 74 5.90 -7.46 15.28
CA LEU A 74 4.54 -7.36 15.80
C LEU A 74 3.57 -6.77 14.76
N ALA A 75 3.99 -5.74 14.01
CA ALA A 75 3.19 -5.18 12.92
C ALA A 75 2.84 -6.24 11.87
N ILE A 76 3.82 -7.08 11.48
CA ILE A 76 3.61 -8.17 10.51
C ILE A 76 2.62 -9.20 11.05
N ILE A 77 2.79 -9.64 12.30
CA ILE A 77 1.89 -10.63 12.92
C ILE A 77 0.46 -10.09 13.02
N LEU A 78 0.29 -8.79 13.33
CA LEU A 78 -1.01 -8.13 13.36
C LEU A 78 -1.67 -8.15 11.97
N GLN A 79 -0.91 -7.91 10.90
CA GLN A 79 -1.44 -7.98 9.54
C GLN A 79 -1.93 -9.39 9.19
N TRP A 80 -1.15 -10.41 9.53
CA TRP A 80 -1.56 -11.81 9.33
C TRP A 80 -2.81 -12.14 10.14
N TYR A 81 -2.89 -11.66 11.38
CA TYR A 81 -4.08 -11.83 12.22
C TYR A 81 -5.32 -11.17 11.62
N VAL A 82 -5.18 -9.97 11.06
CA VAL A 82 -6.26 -9.24 10.38
C VAL A 82 -6.74 -10.00 9.15
N ILE A 83 -5.83 -10.49 8.30
CA ILE A 83 -6.17 -11.29 7.13
C ILE A 83 -6.89 -12.58 7.55
N LYS A 84 -6.30 -13.31 8.50
CA LYS A 84 -6.83 -14.55 9.07
C LYS A 84 -8.27 -14.38 9.56
N SER A 85 -8.50 -13.37 10.40
CA SER A 85 -9.80 -13.15 11.05
C SER A 85 -10.88 -12.62 10.10
N ARG A 86 -10.51 -11.78 9.13
CA ARG A 86 -11.47 -11.16 8.20
C ARG A 86 -11.88 -12.09 7.06
N HIS A 87 -10.95 -12.93 6.61
CA HIS A 87 -11.14 -13.77 5.44
C HIS A 87 -11.29 -15.26 5.77
N ASP A 88 -11.43 -15.59 7.06
CA ASP A 88 -11.66 -16.97 7.53
C ASP A 88 -10.63 -17.96 6.97
N VAL A 89 -9.35 -17.54 6.95
CA VAL A 89 -8.22 -18.37 6.49
C VAL A 89 -7.39 -18.82 7.68
N GLY A 90 -6.75 -19.99 7.56
CA GLY A 90 -5.76 -20.42 8.55
C GLY A 90 -4.53 -19.51 8.58
N TRP A 91 -3.69 -19.64 9.62
CA TRP A 91 -2.45 -18.85 9.73
C TRP A 91 -1.53 -19.00 8.51
N GLY A 92 -1.37 -20.23 8.00
CA GLY A 92 -0.61 -20.47 6.77
C GLY A 92 -1.23 -19.77 5.55
N GLY A 93 -2.57 -19.77 5.44
CA GLY A 93 -3.28 -19.06 4.37
C GLY A 93 -3.11 -17.55 4.46
N ALA A 94 -3.14 -16.97 5.66
CA ALA A 94 -2.90 -15.55 5.85
C ALA A 94 -1.47 -15.13 5.46
N ILE A 95 -0.47 -15.93 5.84
CA ILE A 95 0.94 -15.69 5.46
C ILE A 95 1.10 -15.76 3.94
N VAL A 96 0.56 -16.82 3.31
CA VAL A 96 0.63 -16.99 1.86
C VAL A 96 -0.08 -15.86 1.12
N ALA A 97 -1.30 -15.47 1.53
CA ALA A 97 -2.00 -14.33 0.95
C ALA A 97 -1.23 -13.02 1.10
N TRP A 98 -0.62 -12.78 2.26
CA TRP A 98 0.21 -11.60 2.49
C TRP A 98 1.45 -11.56 1.58
N ILE A 99 2.17 -12.69 1.44
CA ILE A 99 3.31 -12.81 0.53
C ILE A 99 2.87 -12.58 -0.93
N ILE A 100 1.79 -13.23 -1.37
CA ILE A 100 1.27 -13.06 -2.73
C ILE A 100 0.87 -11.60 -2.96
N THR A 101 0.23 -10.94 -1.98
CA THR A 101 -0.14 -9.52 -2.07
C THR A 101 1.10 -8.66 -2.29
N ILE A 102 2.17 -8.86 -1.53
CA ILE A 102 3.42 -8.12 -1.69
C ILE A 102 4.01 -8.32 -3.09
N ILE A 103 4.06 -9.56 -3.56
CA ILE A 103 4.60 -9.87 -4.89
C ILE A 103 3.79 -9.15 -5.98
N ILE A 104 2.46 -9.22 -5.92
CA ILE A 104 1.58 -8.55 -6.89
C ILE A 104 1.76 -7.03 -6.82
N VAL A 105 1.80 -6.46 -5.61
CA VAL A 105 2.01 -5.01 -5.42
C VAL A 105 3.36 -4.57 -6.01
N ILE A 106 4.44 -5.31 -5.77
CA ILE A 106 5.76 -5.01 -6.36
C ILE A 106 5.68 -5.01 -7.88
N VAL A 107 5.04 -6.03 -8.47
CA VAL A 107 4.85 -6.11 -9.93
C VAL A 107 4.05 -4.90 -10.44
N VAL A 108 2.94 -4.56 -9.80
CA VAL A 108 2.09 -3.43 -10.18
C VAL A 108 2.86 -2.11 -10.08
N VAL A 109 3.62 -1.90 -9.01
CA VAL A 109 4.43 -0.68 -8.82
C VAL A 109 5.52 -0.58 -9.89
N ILE A 110 6.22 -1.67 -10.22
CA ILE A 110 7.23 -1.69 -11.30
C ILE A 110 6.57 -1.34 -12.64
N LEU A 111 5.43 -1.94 -12.96
CA LEU A 111 4.70 -1.66 -14.20
C LEU A 111 4.25 -0.20 -14.26
N LEU A 112 3.72 0.36 -13.17
CA LEU A 112 3.33 1.76 -13.10
C LEU A 112 4.54 2.70 -13.25
N ALA A 113 5.68 2.37 -12.64
CA ALA A 113 6.91 3.15 -12.77
C ALA A 113 7.45 3.15 -14.21
N LEU A 114 7.41 2.00 -14.89
CA LEU A 114 7.79 1.91 -16.30
C LEU A 114 6.84 2.69 -17.20
N LEU A 115 5.53 2.59 -16.98
CA LEU A 115 4.53 3.33 -17.74
C LEU A 115 4.66 4.84 -17.53
N LEU A 116 4.87 5.29 -16.29
CA LEU A 116 5.13 6.71 -15.98
C LEU A 116 6.44 7.19 -16.61
N GLY A 117 7.51 6.39 -16.55
CA GLY A 117 8.78 6.71 -17.20
C GLY A 117 8.63 6.89 -18.71
N LEU A 118 7.91 5.98 -19.37
CA LEU A 118 7.59 6.07 -20.79
C LEU A 118 6.69 7.28 -21.11
N ALA A 119 5.69 7.58 -20.26
CA ALA A 119 4.81 8.73 -20.42
C ALA A 119 5.58 10.05 -20.31
N ILE A 120 6.49 10.18 -19.34
CA ILE A 120 7.35 11.36 -19.18
C ILE A 120 8.29 11.50 -20.38
N PHE A 121 8.91 10.39 -20.81
CA PHE A 121 9.80 10.37 -21.97
C PHE A 121 9.10 10.74 -23.28
N SER A 122 7.85 10.32 -23.46
CA SER A 122 7.05 10.65 -24.65
C SER A 122 6.39 12.04 -24.58
N ALA A 123 6.22 12.62 -23.40
CA ALA A 123 5.72 13.98 -23.21
C ALA A 123 6.84 15.05 -23.31
N LEU A 124 8.10 14.68 -23.05
CA LEU A 124 9.27 15.55 -23.16
C LEU A 124 9.40 16.33 -24.49
N PRO A 125 9.11 15.76 -25.68
CA PRO A 125 9.14 16.49 -26.96
C PRO A 125 7.99 17.49 -27.15
N LEU A 126 6.92 17.37 -26.33
CA LEU A 126 5.71 18.19 -26.42
C LEU A 126 5.69 19.35 -25.42
N ILE A 127 6.65 19.39 -24.49
CA ILE A 127 6.87 20.55 -23.63
C ILE A 127 7.64 21.58 -24.47
N PRO A 128 7.01 22.69 -24.92
CA PRO A 128 7.77 23.75 -25.55
C PRO A 128 8.85 24.20 -24.56
N GLY A 129 10.11 24.10 -24.98
CA GLY A 129 11.22 24.65 -24.22
C GLY A 129 11.02 26.16 -24.00
N PRO A 130 11.68 26.74 -22.98
CA PRO A 130 11.71 28.20 -22.83
C PRO A 130 12.25 28.88 -24.08
#